data_AF-A0A261GT08-F1
#
_entry.id   AF-A0A261GT08-F1
#
_cell.length_a   1.000
_cell.length_b   1.000
_cell.length_c   1.000
_cell.angle_alpha   90.00
_cell.angle_beta   90.00
_cell.angle_gamma   90.00
#
_symmetry.space_group_name_H-M   'P 1'
#
loop_
_entity.id
_entity.type
_entity.pdbx_description
1 polymer ?
#
loop_
_entity_poly.entity_id
_entity_poly.type
_entity_poly.pdbx_seq_one_letter_code
_entity_poly.pdbx_strand_id
1 'polypeptide(L)'
;MHKCKTPFSGVWNDHIHHSFKVLLVLCVGLIVGCHEAGGLGSDGAEAQSIAESVAANASPGRIAASLDGDVITLAEVDESIKLPLYDLERARFDLRAMELRRLLQMKSTPEHLEVFLQPPLPPRIELPQSTIPVDGLTNAPVTLSVFCSFQSIHCVRQQEIWQQLRDQYGQLLRWQAFDYPLEIHRYGRIAANAARCAGDQQQYWSYFRSLFSFYDDLSDSRYRLLARQMALDEDRFDKCLQDLKFREQIEADISVGEHLGLSNVPVVFINGLYVSGPQPLQEYQRWIDWELNRQGIRQAGNLNNTELEPKSSDAADGEESAQQDDQPLEDSDSELPDASMDGRRLMAASGTIEISRDWLLVQLEQQEQLATRFHSAEHEVEGFRLMRLESVSDMEFFQVLGLQDNDVLLRVGDEWLHEGQNPLWDSLSHLVDEPGSVSLMYFRNGLPQHVMVEVR
;
A
#
# COMPACT_ATOMS: atom_id res chain seq x y z
N MET A 1 -38.36 -53.78 5.79
CA MET A 1 -37.53 -53.49 4.61
C MET A 1 -37.08 -52.04 4.70
N HIS A 2 -35.77 -51.86 4.84
CA HIS A 2 -35.09 -50.56 4.93
C HIS A 2 -35.14 -49.76 3.63
N LYS A 3 -35.11 -48.43 3.70
CA LYS A 3 -33.91 -47.59 3.47
C LYS A 3 -34.28 -46.12 3.23
N CYS A 4 -33.66 -45.23 4.03
CA CYS A 4 -33.34 -43.87 3.62
C CYS A 4 -32.46 -43.88 2.36
N LYS A 5 -32.68 -42.92 1.46
CA LYS A 5 -31.74 -42.53 0.40
C LYS A 5 -31.48 -41.04 0.52
N THR A 6 -30.21 -40.68 0.69
CA THR A 6 -29.64 -39.38 0.30
C THR A 6 -29.60 -39.28 -1.23
N PRO A 7 -29.40 -38.08 -1.79
CA PRO A 7 -28.07 -37.84 -2.36
C PRO A 7 -27.54 -36.42 -2.13
N PHE A 8 -26.31 -36.38 -1.61
CA PHE A 8 -25.35 -35.29 -1.77
C PHE A 8 -24.41 -35.75 -2.89
N SER A 9 -24.47 -35.12 -4.07
CA SER A 9 -23.44 -35.26 -5.11
C SER A 9 -23.65 -34.18 -6.17
N GLY A 10 -22.78 -33.17 -6.17
CA GLY A 10 -22.72 -32.18 -7.23
C GLY A 10 -21.81 -31.03 -6.82
N VAL A 11 -20.84 -30.73 -7.68
CA VAL A 11 -19.89 -29.61 -7.62
C VAL A 11 -18.63 -29.86 -6.79
N TRP A 12 -17.73 -30.70 -7.31
CA TRP A 12 -16.28 -30.53 -7.18
C TRP A 12 -15.65 -31.09 -8.46
N ASN A 13 -15.49 -30.25 -9.48
CA ASN A 13 -14.53 -30.46 -10.56
C ASN A 13 -14.32 -29.13 -11.28
N ASP A 14 -13.22 -28.45 -10.98
CA ASP A 14 -12.24 -27.98 -11.96
C ASP A 14 -11.09 -27.26 -11.22
N HIS A 15 -9.86 -27.47 -11.70
CA HIS A 15 -8.57 -27.00 -11.17
C HIS A 15 -7.82 -27.89 -10.16
N ILE A 16 -7.59 -29.17 -10.48
CA ILE A 16 -6.31 -29.83 -10.10
C ILE A 16 -5.87 -30.73 -11.26
N HIS A 17 -5.12 -30.16 -12.21
CA HIS A 17 -4.31 -30.95 -13.14
C HIS A 17 -2.97 -30.27 -13.34
N HIS A 18 -2.01 -30.58 -12.47
CA HIS A 18 -0.71 -31.07 -12.90
C HIS A 18 0.01 -31.78 -11.76
N SER A 19 0.54 -32.97 -12.09
CA SER A 19 1.60 -33.67 -11.37
C SER A 19 1.22 -34.41 -10.09
N PHE A 20 0.64 -35.61 -10.20
CA PHE A 20 1.03 -36.74 -9.34
C PHE A 20 0.62 -38.06 -10.04
N LYS A 21 1.61 -38.77 -10.58
CA LYS A 21 1.49 -40.16 -11.05
C LYS A 21 2.31 -41.03 -10.10
N VAL A 22 1.67 -41.72 -9.16
CA VAL A 22 2.26 -42.90 -8.50
C VAL A 22 1.17 -43.96 -8.29
N LEU A 23 1.63 -45.21 -8.39
CA LEU A 23 0.93 -46.43 -8.73
C LEU A 23 0.10 -47.02 -7.58
N LEU A 24 -0.98 -47.69 -7.97
CA LEU A 24 -1.95 -48.44 -7.16
C LEU A 24 -1.39 -49.79 -6.67
N VAL A 25 -1.51 -50.11 -5.37
CA VAL A 25 -1.54 -51.49 -4.84
C VAL A 25 -2.58 -51.60 -3.72
N LEU A 26 -3.55 -52.49 -3.94
CA LEU A 26 -4.60 -52.92 -3.03
C LEU A 26 -4.06 -53.79 -1.88
N CYS A 27 -4.63 -53.66 -0.68
CA CYS A 27 -4.92 -54.80 0.20
C CYS A 27 -5.98 -54.48 1.26
N VAL A 28 -6.72 -55.53 1.62
CA VAL A 28 -8.05 -55.61 2.24
C VAL A 28 -7.99 -55.82 3.77
N GLY A 29 -9.01 -55.37 4.50
CA GLY A 29 -9.40 -55.93 5.83
C GLY A 29 -10.17 -54.92 6.72
N LEU A 30 -11.50 -54.79 6.68
CA LEU A 30 -12.57 -55.54 7.39
C LEU A 30 -12.63 -55.42 8.94
N ILE A 31 -13.74 -54.81 9.41
CA ILE A 31 -14.69 -55.24 10.49
C ILE A 31 -14.86 -54.35 11.76
N VAL A 32 -16.03 -53.67 11.78
CA VAL A 32 -17.14 -53.61 12.77
C VAL A 32 -16.87 -53.32 14.26
N GLY A 33 -17.66 -52.37 14.79
CA GLY A 33 -18.12 -52.36 16.19
C GLY A 33 -19.10 -51.22 16.51
N CYS A 34 -20.41 -51.49 16.50
CA CYS A 34 -21.46 -50.61 17.03
C CYS A 34 -21.66 -50.82 18.55
N HIS A 35 -21.97 -49.76 19.31
CA HIS A 35 -22.88 -49.87 20.47
C HIS A 35 -23.60 -48.56 20.82
N GLU A 36 -24.90 -48.73 21.09
CA GLU A 36 -25.97 -47.79 21.51
C GLU A 36 -25.70 -47.18 22.90
N ALA A 37 -25.94 -45.88 23.19
CA ALA A 37 -27.17 -45.10 23.37
C ALA A 37 -27.50 -44.81 24.86
N GLY A 38 -27.82 -43.55 25.17
CA GLY A 38 -28.74 -43.19 26.26
C GLY A 38 -28.25 -42.10 27.24
N GLY A 39 -29.06 -41.05 27.42
CA GLY A 39 -29.16 -40.32 28.70
C GLY A 39 -29.10 -38.79 28.61
N LEU A 40 -30.24 -38.14 28.87
CA LEU A 40 -30.49 -36.70 28.89
C LEU A 40 -30.01 -36.01 30.18
N GLY A 41 -29.61 -34.73 30.06
CA GLY A 41 -29.88 -33.69 31.07
C GLY A 41 -28.68 -32.92 31.63
N SER A 42 -28.52 -31.64 31.22
CA SER A 42 -28.55 -30.44 32.09
C SER A 42 -27.79 -29.26 31.48
N ASP A 43 -28.49 -28.12 31.41
CA ASP A 43 -28.12 -26.85 30.74
C ASP A 43 -27.02 -26.04 31.48
N GLY A 44 -26.01 -26.73 32.01
CA GLY A 44 -24.74 -26.13 32.47
C GLY A 44 -23.52 -26.63 31.69
N ALA A 45 -23.69 -27.71 30.92
CA ALA A 45 -22.61 -28.35 30.16
C ALA A 45 -22.33 -27.70 28.81
N GLU A 46 -23.26 -26.94 28.22
CA GLU A 46 -23.09 -26.36 26.87
C GLU A 46 -22.01 -25.26 26.81
N ALA A 47 -21.91 -24.40 27.82
CA ALA A 47 -20.89 -23.34 27.83
C ALA A 47 -19.47 -23.89 28.07
N GLN A 48 -19.32 -24.92 28.91
CA GLN A 48 -18.06 -25.65 29.09
C GLN A 48 -17.73 -26.54 27.88
N SER A 49 -18.73 -27.19 27.27
CA SER A 49 -18.60 -27.99 26.06
C SER A 49 -18.17 -27.15 24.85
N ILE A 50 -18.66 -25.91 24.72
CA ILE A 50 -18.21 -25.01 23.65
C ILE A 50 -16.77 -24.56 23.90
N ALA A 51 -16.40 -24.21 25.14
CA ALA A 51 -15.02 -23.86 25.46
C ALA A 51 -14.04 -25.05 25.31
N GLU A 52 -14.44 -26.26 25.72
CA GLU A 52 -13.66 -27.49 25.56
C GLU A 52 -13.63 -27.96 24.10
N SER A 53 -14.68 -27.77 23.30
CA SER A 53 -14.66 -28.09 21.87
C SER A 53 -13.86 -27.08 21.05
N VAL A 54 -13.85 -25.80 21.46
CA VAL A 54 -12.98 -24.77 20.89
C VAL A 54 -11.52 -25.02 21.28
N ALA A 55 -11.24 -25.40 22.53
CA ALA A 55 -9.90 -25.79 22.99
C ALA A 55 -9.42 -27.14 22.37
N ALA A 56 -10.33 -28.10 22.15
CA ALA A 56 -10.04 -29.35 21.44
C ALA A 56 -9.83 -29.12 19.93
N ASN A 57 -10.45 -28.09 19.36
CA ASN A 57 -10.21 -27.67 17.98
C ASN A 57 -8.83 -27.02 17.78
N ALA A 58 -8.24 -26.45 18.83
CA ALA A 58 -6.95 -25.75 18.79
C ALA A 58 -5.74 -26.61 19.23
N SER A 59 -5.92 -27.93 19.41
CA SER A 59 -4.83 -28.80 19.87
C SER A 59 -3.79 -29.03 18.75
N PRO A 60 -2.51 -28.65 18.95
CA PRO A 60 -1.45 -28.77 17.92
C PRO A 60 -1.22 -30.20 17.42
N GLY A 61 -1.60 -31.21 18.21
CA GLY A 61 -1.48 -32.64 17.85
C GLY A 61 -2.68 -33.22 17.09
N ARG A 62 -3.68 -32.42 16.69
CA ARG A 62 -4.84 -32.93 15.96
C ARG A 62 -4.43 -33.32 14.55
N ILE A 63 -4.65 -34.57 14.18
CA ILE A 63 -4.38 -35.08 12.83
C ILE A 63 -5.43 -34.53 11.86
N ALA A 64 -4.99 -33.81 10.83
CA ALA A 64 -5.83 -33.35 9.72
C ALA A 64 -5.96 -34.43 8.64
N ALA A 65 -4.88 -35.13 8.30
CA ALA A 65 -4.86 -36.24 7.36
C ALA A 65 -3.69 -37.21 7.64
N SER A 66 -3.73 -38.40 7.04
CA SER A 66 -2.56 -39.28 6.95
C SER A 66 -2.50 -39.91 5.55
N LEU A 67 -1.29 -39.98 4.99
CA LEU A 67 -0.99 -40.52 3.68
C LEU A 67 0.19 -41.49 3.80
N ASP A 68 -0.02 -42.78 3.51
CA ASP A 68 1.02 -43.82 3.55
C ASP A 68 1.85 -43.88 4.86
N GLY A 69 1.27 -43.43 5.97
CA GLY A 69 1.92 -43.38 7.28
C GLY A 69 2.52 -42.02 7.65
N ASP A 70 2.66 -41.10 6.69
CA ASP A 70 2.95 -39.70 6.98
C ASP A 70 1.69 -39.02 7.51
N VAL A 71 1.82 -38.24 8.57
CA VAL A 71 0.70 -37.57 9.26
C VAL A 71 0.81 -36.09 8.99
N ILE A 72 -0.28 -35.49 8.50
CA ILE A 72 -0.45 -34.05 8.40
C ILE A 72 -1.31 -33.61 9.58
N THR A 73 -0.74 -32.79 10.44
CA THR A 73 -1.41 -32.21 11.60
C THR A 73 -2.15 -30.93 11.21
N LEU A 74 -3.15 -30.56 12.01
CA LEU A 74 -3.83 -29.29 11.86
C LEU A 74 -2.85 -28.12 12.05
N ALA A 75 -1.87 -28.24 12.95
CA ALA A 75 -0.85 -27.21 13.14
C ALA A 75 -0.01 -26.99 11.88
N GLU A 76 0.36 -28.05 11.15
CA GLU A 76 1.06 -27.91 9.87
C GLU A 76 0.17 -27.25 8.81
N VAL A 77 -1.12 -27.59 8.78
CA VAL A 77 -2.08 -26.91 7.90
C VAL A 77 -2.17 -25.43 8.25
N ASP A 78 -2.43 -25.09 9.51
CA ASP A 78 -2.58 -23.71 10.00
C ASP A 78 -1.31 -22.88 9.76
N GLU A 79 -0.12 -23.47 9.96
CA GLU A 79 1.16 -22.81 9.65
C GLU A 79 1.28 -22.50 8.15
N SER A 80 0.83 -23.41 7.27
CA SER A 80 0.84 -23.20 5.82
C SER A 80 -0.13 -22.12 5.33
N ILE A 81 -1.17 -21.80 6.11
CA ILE A 81 -2.17 -20.77 5.79
C ILE A 81 -2.21 -19.64 6.83
N LYS A 82 -1.12 -19.43 7.58
CA LYS A 82 -1.08 -18.49 8.70
C LYS A 82 -1.42 -17.04 8.32
N LEU A 83 -1.00 -16.58 7.14
CA LEU A 83 -1.29 -15.22 6.67
C LEU A 83 -2.79 -15.06 6.32
N PRO A 84 -3.41 -15.96 5.52
CA PRO A 84 -4.86 -15.98 5.35
C PRO A 84 -5.66 -16.08 6.66
N LEU A 85 -5.21 -16.90 7.62
CA LEU A 85 -5.88 -16.99 8.91
C LEU A 85 -5.80 -15.67 9.68
N TYR A 86 -4.65 -14.99 9.68
CA TYR A 86 -4.51 -13.66 10.24
C TYR A 86 -5.42 -12.63 9.53
N ASP A 87 -5.51 -12.65 8.21
CA ASP A 87 -6.40 -11.76 7.46
C ASP A 87 -7.88 -11.94 7.89
N LEU A 88 -8.31 -13.18 8.16
CA LEU A 88 -9.65 -13.47 8.71
C LEU A 88 -9.83 -12.94 10.14
N GLU A 89 -8.80 -13.02 10.98
CA GLU A 89 -8.83 -12.45 12.33
C GLU A 89 -8.90 -10.93 12.29
N ARG A 90 -8.16 -10.30 11.37
CA ARG A 90 -8.19 -8.86 11.19
C ARG A 90 -9.54 -8.37 10.68
N ALA A 91 -10.11 -9.02 9.67
CA ALA A 91 -11.45 -8.70 9.18
C ALA A 91 -12.51 -8.81 10.29
N ARG A 92 -12.38 -9.83 11.15
CA ARG A 92 -13.26 -10.00 12.32
C ARG A 92 -13.10 -8.86 13.33
N PHE A 93 -11.87 -8.42 13.58
CA PHE A 93 -11.61 -7.25 14.43
C PHE A 93 -12.21 -5.97 13.83
N ASP A 94 -12.04 -5.72 12.53
CA ASP A 94 -12.54 -4.51 11.88
C ASP A 94 -14.07 -4.43 11.95
N LEU A 95 -14.77 -5.56 11.74
CA LEU A 95 -16.23 -5.65 11.93
C LEU A 95 -16.65 -5.34 13.37
N ARG A 96 -15.92 -5.86 14.36
CA ARG A 96 -16.17 -5.56 15.79
C ARG A 96 -15.92 -4.08 16.10
N ALA A 97 -14.88 -3.49 15.51
CA ALA A 97 -14.53 -2.08 15.73
C ALA A 97 -15.57 -1.14 15.12
N MET A 98 -16.04 -1.43 13.90
CA MET A 98 -17.14 -0.71 13.26
C MET A 98 -18.41 -0.77 14.09
N GLU A 99 -18.80 -1.98 14.53
CA GLU A 99 -20.01 -2.14 15.33
C GLU A 99 -19.88 -1.48 16.71
N LEU A 100 -18.70 -1.53 17.34
CA LEU A 100 -18.44 -0.82 18.58
C LEU A 100 -18.64 0.69 18.41
N ARG A 101 -18.08 1.29 17.35
CA ARG A 101 -18.27 2.73 17.06
C ARG A 101 -19.76 3.07 16.88
N ARG A 102 -20.49 2.25 16.12
CA ARG A 102 -21.94 2.43 15.92
C ARG A 102 -22.73 2.36 17.24
N LEU A 103 -22.40 1.39 18.10
CA LEU A 103 -23.03 1.23 19.42
C LEU A 103 -22.69 2.39 20.37
N LEU A 104 -21.47 2.93 20.29
CA LEU A 104 -21.06 4.11 21.06
C LEU A 104 -21.81 5.37 20.63
N GLN A 105 -21.99 5.58 19.32
CA GLN A 105 -22.79 6.71 18.79
C GLN A 105 -24.26 6.68 19.23
N MET A 106 -24.83 5.49 19.43
CA MET A 106 -26.21 5.34 19.92
C MET A 106 -26.36 5.55 21.43
N LYS A 107 -25.24 5.55 22.17
CA LYS A 107 -25.23 5.78 23.62
C LYS A 107 -24.95 7.26 23.87
N SER A 108 -25.42 7.78 25.01
CA SER A 108 -25.04 9.12 25.45
C SER A 108 -23.52 9.21 25.60
N THR A 109 -22.93 10.35 25.24
CA THR A 109 -21.49 10.62 25.35
C THR A 109 -21.04 10.37 26.79
N PRO A 110 -20.15 9.40 27.05
CA PRO A 110 -19.68 9.11 28.39
C PRO A 110 -18.66 10.18 28.84
N GLU A 111 -18.58 10.45 30.15
CA GLU A 111 -17.49 11.26 30.72
C GLU A 111 -16.13 10.56 30.61
N HIS A 112 -16.12 9.22 30.55
CA HIS A 112 -14.92 8.39 30.42
C HIS A 112 -15.19 7.19 29.50
N LEU A 113 -14.35 6.98 28.49
CA LEU A 113 -14.46 5.89 27.53
C LEU A 113 -13.20 5.02 27.57
N GLU A 114 -13.34 3.77 27.99
CA GLU A 114 -12.28 2.76 27.90
C GLU A 114 -12.63 1.75 26.81
N VAL A 115 -11.69 1.52 25.89
CA VAL A 115 -11.84 0.57 24.77
C VAL A 115 -10.90 -0.61 24.96
N PHE A 116 -11.46 -1.79 25.22
CA PHE A 116 -10.70 -3.04 25.38
C PHE A 116 -10.56 -3.85 24.09
N LEU A 117 -11.12 -3.37 22.98
CA LEU A 117 -11.03 -4.04 21.70
C LEU A 117 -9.63 -3.84 21.11
N GLN A 118 -8.79 -4.88 21.17
CA GLN A 118 -7.41 -4.84 20.68
C GLN A 118 -7.28 -5.50 19.30
N PRO A 119 -6.50 -4.91 18.37
CA PRO A 119 -6.23 -5.53 17.08
C PRO A 119 -5.40 -6.80 17.25
N PRO A 120 -5.58 -7.83 16.40
CA PRO A 120 -4.71 -8.99 16.41
C PRO A 120 -3.27 -8.58 16.07
N LEU A 121 -2.29 -9.24 16.66
CA LEU A 121 -0.87 -8.99 16.35
C LEU A 121 -0.52 -9.65 15.01
N PRO A 122 0.06 -8.92 14.05
CA PRO A 122 0.48 -9.49 12.79
C PRO A 122 1.55 -10.56 12.99
N PRO A 123 1.46 -11.69 12.27
CA PRO A 123 2.52 -12.70 12.30
C PRO A 123 3.83 -12.09 11.80
N ARG A 124 4.93 -12.46 12.45
CA ARG A 124 6.27 -12.09 12.01
C ARG A 124 6.84 -13.16 11.09
N ILE A 125 7.27 -12.74 9.90
CA ILE A 125 7.87 -13.57 8.87
C ILE A 125 9.33 -13.17 8.67
N GLU A 126 10.21 -14.17 8.65
CA GLU A 126 11.57 -13.98 8.19
C GLU A 126 11.59 -14.00 6.67
N LEU A 127 12.03 -12.90 6.07
CA LEU A 127 12.13 -12.76 4.62
C LEU A 127 13.57 -13.00 4.15
N PRO A 128 13.76 -13.56 2.95
CA PRO A 128 15.08 -13.58 2.33
C PRO A 128 15.56 -12.15 2.05
N GLN A 129 16.86 -11.99 1.86
CA GLN A 129 17.41 -10.71 1.43
C GLN A 129 17.01 -10.44 -0.02
N SER A 130 16.48 -9.25 -0.29
CA SER A 130 16.17 -8.81 -1.66
C SER A 130 17.45 -8.64 -2.49
N THR A 131 17.35 -8.94 -3.79
CA THR A 131 18.40 -8.67 -4.77
C THR A 131 18.40 -7.23 -5.29
N ILE A 132 17.36 -6.46 -4.95
CA ILE A 132 17.24 -5.03 -5.25
C ILE A 132 18.01 -4.23 -4.19
N PRO A 133 18.78 -3.17 -4.56
CA PRO A 133 19.42 -2.29 -3.60
C PRO A 133 18.41 -1.71 -2.59
N VAL A 134 18.79 -1.58 -1.32
CA VAL A 134 17.93 -0.95 -0.30
C VAL A 134 17.84 0.56 -0.48
N ASP A 135 16.70 1.16 -0.15
CA ASP A 135 16.56 2.62 0.00
C ASP A 135 16.73 3.00 1.47
N GLY A 136 17.45 4.07 1.77
CA GLY A 136 17.73 4.50 3.14
C GLY A 136 19.00 3.88 3.76
N LEU A 137 19.19 4.07 5.06
CA LEU A 137 20.41 3.64 5.75
C LEU A 137 20.44 2.11 5.92
N THR A 138 21.60 1.50 5.64
CA THR A 138 21.78 0.05 5.78
C THR A 138 21.48 -0.46 7.18
N ASN A 139 21.70 0.36 8.22
CA ASN A 139 21.45 0.03 9.63
C ASN A 139 20.19 0.70 10.21
N ALA A 140 19.24 1.15 9.36
CA ALA A 140 17.98 1.69 9.85
C ALA A 140 17.24 0.65 10.73
N PRO A 141 16.68 1.06 11.88
CA PRO A 141 16.05 0.16 12.85
C PRO A 141 14.76 -0.51 12.32
N VAL A 142 14.12 0.08 11.31
CA VAL A 142 12.89 -0.47 10.71
C VAL A 142 13.08 -0.69 9.21
N THR A 143 12.77 -1.90 8.76
CA THR A 143 12.80 -2.32 7.37
C THR A 143 11.38 -2.50 6.87
N LEU A 144 10.99 -1.78 5.83
CA LEU A 144 9.75 -2.02 5.10
C LEU A 144 10.06 -2.88 3.88
N SER A 145 9.53 -4.10 3.87
CA SER A 145 9.70 -5.06 2.78
C SER A 145 8.45 -5.09 1.94
N VAL A 146 8.52 -4.60 0.71
CA VAL A 146 7.35 -4.29 -0.10
C VAL A 146 7.25 -5.24 -1.28
N PHE A 147 6.21 -6.07 -1.29
CA PHE A 147 5.80 -6.89 -2.44
C PHE A 147 4.78 -6.11 -3.25
N CYS A 148 5.12 -5.80 -4.50
CA CYS A 148 4.33 -4.88 -5.29
C CYS A 148 4.54 -5.05 -6.80
N SER A 149 3.64 -4.49 -7.61
CA SER A 149 3.66 -4.51 -9.06
C SER A 149 3.41 -3.13 -9.63
N PHE A 150 4.20 -2.72 -10.62
CA PHE A 150 4.03 -1.45 -11.33
C PHE A 150 2.68 -1.28 -12.01
N GLN A 151 2.00 -2.38 -12.36
CA GLN A 151 0.68 -2.34 -13.01
C GLN A 151 -0.49 -2.36 -12.00
N SER A 152 -0.21 -2.45 -10.69
CA SER A 152 -1.26 -2.48 -9.68
C SER A 152 -1.66 -1.06 -9.27
N ILE A 153 -2.93 -0.70 -9.50
CA ILE A 153 -3.49 0.56 -9.00
C ILE A 153 -3.39 0.71 -7.49
N HIS A 154 -3.46 -0.40 -6.74
CA HIS A 154 -3.31 -0.36 -5.28
C HIS A 154 -1.88 0.00 -4.89
N CYS A 155 -0.89 -0.55 -5.59
CA CYS A 155 0.51 -0.19 -5.42
C CYS A 155 0.81 1.28 -5.75
N VAL A 156 0.17 1.81 -6.79
CA VAL A 156 0.28 3.22 -7.18
C VAL A 156 -0.24 4.13 -6.07
N ARG A 157 -1.44 3.82 -5.54
CA ARG A 157 -2.06 4.60 -4.46
C ARG A 157 -1.23 4.63 -3.17
N GLN A 158 -0.42 3.60 -2.92
CA GLN A 158 0.44 3.58 -1.74
C GLN A 158 1.72 4.41 -1.89
N GLN A 159 2.12 4.82 -3.10
CA GLN A 159 3.38 5.58 -3.27
C GLN A 159 3.39 6.86 -2.44
N GLU A 160 2.27 7.57 -2.40
CA GLU A 160 2.14 8.81 -1.62
C GLU A 160 2.24 8.55 -0.11
N ILE A 161 1.54 7.53 0.38
CA ILE A 161 1.60 7.13 1.80
C ILE A 161 3.03 6.73 2.17
N TRP A 162 3.71 5.98 1.30
CA TRP A 162 5.09 5.59 1.51
C TRP A 162 6.06 6.77 1.46
N GLN A 163 5.77 7.79 0.65
CA GLN A 163 6.53 9.03 0.67
C GLN A 163 6.35 9.78 2.00
N GLN A 164 5.12 9.91 2.49
CA GLN A 164 4.85 10.52 3.80
C GLN A 164 5.59 9.79 4.94
N LEU A 165 5.65 8.46 4.90
CA LEU A 165 6.45 7.68 5.86
C LEU A 165 7.95 7.98 5.76
N ARG A 166 8.49 8.14 4.55
CA ARG A 166 9.90 8.52 4.36
C ARG A 166 10.17 9.92 4.90
N ASP A 167 9.26 10.86 4.67
CA ASP A 167 9.41 12.24 5.12
C ASP A 167 9.34 12.34 6.65
N GLN A 168 8.43 11.58 7.28
CA GLN A 168 8.23 11.61 8.73
C GLN A 168 9.33 10.87 9.51
N TYR A 169 9.73 9.68 9.07
CA TYR A 169 10.66 8.82 9.83
C TYR A 169 12.10 8.90 9.31
N GLY A 170 12.31 9.41 8.10
CA GLY A 170 13.62 9.65 7.51
C GLY A 170 14.57 8.44 7.61
N GLN A 171 15.71 8.65 8.27
CA GLN A 171 16.79 7.68 8.41
C GLN A 171 16.45 6.47 9.28
N LEU A 172 15.30 6.48 9.96
CA LEU A 172 14.84 5.37 10.79
C LEU A 172 14.26 4.23 9.95
N LEU A 173 13.89 4.52 8.70
CA LEU A 173 13.37 3.54 7.77
C LEU A 173 14.41 3.19 6.73
N ARG A 174 14.42 1.91 6.35
CA ARG A 174 14.95 1.45 5.07
C ARG A 174 13.91 0.63 4.34
N TRP A 175 13.99 0.65 3.01
CA TRP A 175 13.04 -0.02 2.14
C TRP A 175 13.74 -1.10 1.34
N GLN A 176 13.10 -2.26 1.26
CA GLN A 176 13.46 -3.30 0.32
C GLN A 176 12.23 -3.65 -0.51
N ALA A 177 12.43 -3.85 -1.81
CA ALA A 177 11.37 -4.21 -2.73
C ALA A 177 11.50 -5.68 -3.16
N PHE A 178 10.35 -6.28 -3.44
CA PHE A 178 10.20 -7.58 -4.09
C PHE A 178 9.25 -7.38 -5.28
N ASP A 179 9.70 -7.78 -6.47
CA ASP A 179 8.84 -7.74 -7.65
C ASP A 179 7.75 -8.80 -7.52
N TYR A 180 6.48 -8.37 -7.45
CA TYR A 180 5.35 -9.27 -7.30
C TYR A 180 4.22 -8.97 -8.30
N PRO A 181 4.49 -9.01 -9.63
CA PRO A 181 3.43 -8.93 -10.62
C PRO A 181 2.56 -10.19 -10.62
N LEU A 182 1.38 -10.08 -10.02
CA LEU A 182 0.28 -11.07 -10.15
C LEU A 182 0.01 -11.45 -11.62
N GLU A 183 -0.61 -12.61 -11.86
CA GLU A 183 -0.90 -13.12 -13.22
C GLU A 183 -1.67 -12.13 -14.11
N ILE A 184 -2.56 -11.32 -13.50
CA ILE A 184 -3.33 -10.28 -14.20
C ILE A 184 -2.47 -9.09 -14.68
N HIS A 185 -1.27 -8.92 -14.13
CA HIS A 185 -0.33 -7.84 -14.46
C HIS A 185 0.56 -8.21 -15.66
N ARG A 186 -0.04 -8.30 -16.85
CA ARG A 186 0.63 -8.72 -18.10
C ARG A 186 1.91 -7.94 -18.44
N TYR A 187 2.02 -6.67 -18.04
CA TYR A 187 3.18 -5.81 -18.24
C TYR A 187 4.07 -5.68 -16.99
N GLY A 188 3.64 -6.23 -15.85
CA GLY A 188 4.34 -6.06 -14.58
C GLY A 188 5.76 -6.64 -14.58
N ARG A 189 5.99 -7.77 -15.25
CA ARG A 189 7.33 -8.39 -15.37
C ARG A 189 8.29 -7.54 -16.20
N ILE A 190 7.85 -6.99 -17.34
CA ILE A 190 8.71 -6.15 -18.18
C ILE A 190 8.99 -4.80 -17.51
N ALA A 191 8.00 -4.23 -16.80
CA ALA A 191 8.17 -3.02 -16.00
C ALA A 191 9.18 -3.22 -14.86
N ALA A 192 9.10 -4.35 -14.15
CA ALA A 192 10.08 -4.75 -13.13
C ALA A 192 11.49 -4.90 -13.72
N ASN A 193 11.62 -5.53 -14.89
CA ASN A 193 12.90 -5.62 -15.59
C ASN A 193 13.45 -4.24 -15.95
N ALA A 194 12.61 -3.33 -16.44
CA ALA A 194 13.01 -1.95 -16.74
C ALA A 194 13.53 -1.20 -15.49
N ALA A 195 12.84 -1.32 -14.35
CA ALA A 195 13.30 -0.74 -13.09
C ALA A 195 14.65 -1.29 -12.64
N ARG A 196 14.86 -2.61 -12.77
CA ARG A 196 16.16 -3.24 -12.47
C ARG A 196 17.26 -2.84 -13.47
N CYS A 197 16.93 -2.61 -14.74
CA CYS A 197 17.87 -2.06 -15.72
C CYS A 197 18.35 -0.64 -15.36
N ALA A 198 17.48 0.17 -14.74
CA ALA A 198 17.91 1.43 -14.13
C ALA A 198 18.76 1.19 -12.85
N GLY A 199 18.43 0.14 -12.08
CA GLY A 199 19.22 -0.30 -10.93
C GLY A 199 20.65 -0.73 -11.24
N ASP A 200 20.88 -1.37 -12.39
CA ASP A 200 22.22 -1.65 -12.95
C ASP A 200 23.07 -0.38 -13.18
N GLN A 201 22.41 0.76 -13.22
CA GLN A 201 22.99 2.09 -13.37
C GLN A 201 22.81 2.93 -12.10
N GLN A 202 22.61 2.27 -10.94
CA GLN A 202 22.49 2.89 -9.60
C GLN A 202 21.26 3.80 -9.41
N GLN A 203 20.26 3.71 -10.29
CA GLN A 203 19.09 4.59 -10.29
C GLN A 203 17.78 3.84 -10.03
N TYR A 204 17.83 2.67 -9.36
CA TYR A 204 16.67 1.81 -9.12
C TYR A 204 15.51 2.57 -8.46
N TRP A 205 15.73 3.19 -7.30
CA TRP A 205 14.65 3.78 -6.49
C TRP A 205 14.03 5.02 -7.12
N SER A 206 14.85 5.84 -7.78
CA SER A 206 14.35 6.99 -8.53
C SER A 206 13.49 6.53 -9.70
N TYR A 207 13.95 5.52 -10.47
CA TYR A 207 13.18 4.96 -11.57
C TYR A 207 11.92 4.24 -11.09
N PHE A 208 12.02 3.49 -9.99
CA PHE A 208 10.90 2.80 -9.34
C PHE A 208 9.77 3.78 -9.01
N ARG A 209 10.07 4.89 -8.34
CA ARG A 209 9.06 5.90 -7.99
C ARG A 209 8.45 6.54 -9.23
N SER A 210 9.27 6.92 -10.21
CA SER A 210 8.79 7.53 -11.46
C SER A 210 7.94 6.60 -12.31
N LEU A 211 8.26 5.30 -12.34
CA LEU A 211 7.55 4.34 -13.19
C LEU A 211 6.09 4.17 -12.77
N PHE A 212 5.76 4.33 -11.49
CA PHE A 212 4.38 4.30 -11.02
C PHE A 212 3.50 5.43 -11.59
N SER A 213 4.10 6.52 -12.11
CA SER A 213 3.36 7.57 -12.83
C SER A 213 2.81 7.12 -14.18
N PHE A 214 3.30 5.99 -14.71
CA PHE A 214 2.89 5.42 -16.01
C PHE A 214 2.19 4.06 -15.85
N TYR A 215 1.60 3.78 -14.69
CA TYR A 215 1.03 2.46 -14.38
C TYR A 215 -0.06 1.97 -15.36
N ASP A 216 -0.74 2.91 -16.03
CA ASP A 216 -1.80 2.68 -17.02
C ASP A 216 -1.27 2.62 -18.48
N ASP A 217 -0.02 3.01 -18.71
CA ASP A 217 0.69 2.96 -20.00
C ASP A 217 2.11 2.40 -19.81
N LEU A 218 2.20 1.12 -19.41
CA LEU A 218 3.46 0.42 -19.25
C LEU A 218 3.95 -0.17 -20.59
N SER A 219 4.83 0.57 -21.28
CA SER A 219 5.32 0.23 -22.61
C SER A 219 6.82 0.50 -22.79
N ASP A 220 7.44 -0.15 -23.79
CA ASP A 220 8.86 0.02 -24.12
C ASP A 220 9.25 1.48 -24.37
N SER A 221 8.38 2.26 -25.02
CA SER A 221 8.60 3.67 -25.27
C SER A 221 8.66 4.47 -23.95
N ARG A 222 7.77 4.17 -23.00
CA ARG A 222 7.74 4.80 -21.68
C ARG A 222 8.94 4.42 -20.83
N TYR A 223 9.38 3.16 -20.89
CA TYR A 223 10.58 2.73 -20.18
C TYR A 223 11.83 3.48 -20.65
N ARG A 224 12.01 3.58 -21.99
CA ARG A 224 13.16 4.28 -22.57
C ARG A 224 13.08 5.80 -22.37
N LEU A 225 11.88 6.37 -22.42
CA LEU A 225 11.65 7.78 -22.13
C LEU A 225 12.10 8.12 -20.70
N LEU A 226 11.69 7.34 -19.72
CA LEU A 226 12.09 7.55 -18.33
C LEU A 226 13.61 7.37 -18.15
N ALA A 227 14.20 6.37 -18.81
CA ALA A 227 15.65 6.17 -18.81
C ALA A 227 16.40 7.40 -19.35
N ARG A 228 15.93 8.00 -20.46
CA ARG A 228 16.48 9.25 -21.02
C ARG A 228 16.36 10.42 -20.06
N GLN A 229 15.19 10.63 -19.47
CA GLN A 229 14.97 11.74 -18.51
C GLN A 229 15.91 11.68 -17.31
N MET A 230 16.29 10.47 -16.92
CA MET A 230 17.22 10.21 -15.81
C MET A 230 18.69 10.18 -16.24
N ALA A 231 18.98 10.52 -17.50
CA ALA A 231 20.31 10.51 -18.10
C ALA A 231 21.03 9.15 -17.93
N LEU A 232 20.28 8.05 -18.04
CA LEU A 232 20.86 6.71 -18.09
C LEU A 232 21.57 6.48 -19.44
N ASP A 233 22.55 5.59 -19.46
CA ASP A 233 23.14 5.10 -20.70
C ASP A 233 22.08 4.29 -21.47
N GLU A 234 21.58 4.86 -22.56
CA GLU A 234 20.49 4.31 -23.36
C GLU A 234 20.86 2.96 -23.98
N ASP A 235 22.06 2.81 -24.54
CA ASP A 235 22.49 1.56 -25.16
C ASP A 235 22.55 0.42 -24.14
N ARG A 236 23.07 0.71 -22.93
CA ARG A 236 23.11 -0.26 -21.83
C ARG A 236 21.71 -0.60 -21.31
N PHE A 237 20.86 0.41 -21.16
CA PHE A 237 19.47 0.20 -20.71
C PHE A 237 18.69 -0.62 -21.72
N ASP A 238 18.78 -0.27 -22.99
CA ASP A 238 18.10 -0.90 -24.12
C ASP A 238 18.49 -2.37 -24.25
N LYS A 239 19.79 -2.66 -24.15
CA LYS A 239 20.30 -4.02 -24.14
C LYS A 239 19.77 -4.81 -22.94
N CYS A 240 19.81 -4.23 -21.74
CA CYS A 240 19.28 -4.87 -20.54
C CYS A 240 17.77 -5.19 -20.65
N LEU A 241 17.01 -4.26 -21.24
CA LEU A 241 15.57 -4.40 -21.44
C LEU A 241 15.25 -5.51 -22.46
N GLN A 242 15.93 -5.51 -23.60
CA GLN A 242 15.76 -6.52 -24.67
C GLN A 242 16.19 -7.92 -24.23
N ASP A 243 17.29 -8.01 -23.49
CA ASP A 243 17.81 -9.30 -23.00
C ASP A 243 16.95 -9.88 -21.85
N LEU A 244 15.97 -9.13 -21.33
CA LEU A 244 15.22 -9.46 -20.11
C LEU A 244 16.16 -9.87 -18.98
N LYS A 245 17.24 -9.10 -18.81
CA LYS A 245 18.41 -9.45 -18.00
C LYS A 245 18.05 -9.94 -16.60
N PHE A 246 16.98 -9.40 -16.01
CA PHE A 246 16.59 -9.66 -14.63
C PHE A 246 15.42 -10.62 -14.45
N ARG A 247 15.00 -11.31 -15.52
CA ARG A 247 13.85 -12.23 -15.48
C ARG A 247 13.96 -13.27 -14.37
N GLU A 248 15.14 -13.87 -14.17
CA GLU A 248 15.32 -14.91 -13.15
C GLU A 248 15.16 -14.37 -11.73
N GLN A 249 15.64 -13.15 -11.45
CA GLN A 249 15.48 -12.51 -10.14
C GLN A 249 14.02 -12.12 -9.89
N ILE A 250 13.31 -11.68 -10.93
CA ILE A 250 11.88 -11.35 -10.84
C ILE A 250 11.06 -12.61 -10.53
N GLU A 251 11.31 -13.73 -11.24
CA GLU A 251 10.62 -14.99 -10.93
C GLU A 251 10.99 -15.53 -9.54
N ALA A 252 12.21 -15.27 -9.06
CA ALA A 252 12.58 -15.62 -7.69
C ALA A 252 11.79 -14.82 -6.64
N ASP A 253 11.63 -13.50 -6.82
CA ASP A 253 10.81 -12.67 -5.94
C ASP A 253 9.32 -13.09 -5.99
N ILE A 254 8.81 -13.43 -7.17
CA ILE A 254 7.47 -14.02 -7.34
C ILE A 254 7.35 -15.32 -6.56
N SER A 255 8.32 -16.22 -6.71
CA SER A 255 8.30 -17.47 -5.97
C SER A 255 8.30 -17.25 -4.46
N VAL A 256 9.05 -16.27 -3.94
CA VAL A 256 9.01 -15.91 -2.50
C VAL A 256 7.59 -15.54 -2.07
N GLY A 257 6.90 -14.68 -2.81
CA GLY A 257 5.53 -14.28 -2.49
C GLY A 257 4.53 -15.45 -2.58
N GLU A 258 4.67 -16.33 -3.58
CA GLU A 258 3.83 -17.52 -3.73
C GLU A 258 4.00 -18.50 -2.57
N HIS A 259 5.24 -18.74 -2.12
CA HIS A 259 5.53 -19.60 -0.96
C HIS A 259 4.97 -19.03 0.35
N LEU A 260 4.83 -17.70 0.44
CA LEU A 260 4.18 -17.03 1.56
C LEU A 260 2.64 -17.03 1.44
N GLY A 261 2.08 -17.51 0.32
CA GLY A 261 0.64 -17.51 0.06
C GLY A 261 0.07 -16.14 -0.29
N LEU A 262 0.90 -15.20 -0.76
CA LEU A 262 0.43 -13.86 -1.12
C LEU A 262 -0.43 -13.91 -2.37
N SER A 263 -1.68 -13.43 -2.28
CA SER A 263 -2.63 -13.45 -3.40
C SER A 263 -3.00 -12.05 -3.91
N ASN A 264 -2.48 -11.01 -3.26
CA ASN A 264 -2.76 -9.61 -3.52
C ASN A 264 -1.49 -8.76 -3.42
N VAL A 265 -1.56 -7.54 -3.97
CA VAL A 265 -0.55 -6.49 -3.81
C VAL A 265 -1.22 -5.14 -3.56
N PRO A 266 -0.59 -4.22 -2.80
CA PRO A 266 0.69 -4.39 -2.13
C PRO A 266 0.58 -5.25 -0.87
N VAL A 267 1.69 -5.87 -0.48
CA VAL A 267 1.90 -6.45 0.85
C VAL A 267 3.18 -5.87 1.40
N VAL A 268 3.14 -5.45 2.67
CA VAL A 268 4.30 -4.85 3.35
C VAL A 268 4.64 -5.66 4.59
N PHE A 269 5.91 -5.94 4.81
CA PHE A 269 6.41 -6.50 6.05
C PHE A 269 7.28 -5.49 6.78
N ILE A 270 6.84 -5.05 7.97
CA ILE A 270 7.56 -4.08 8.82
C ILE A 270 8.41 -4.86 9.83
N ASN A 271 9.72 -4.96 9.59
CA ASN A 271 10.61 -5.90 10.30
C ASN A 271 10.05 -7.34 10.33
N GLY A 272 9.36 -7.74 9.26
CA GLY A 272 8.71 -9.04 9.16
C GLY A 272 7.25 -9.08 9.63
N LEU A 273 6.72 -8.03 10.28
CA LEU A 273 5.29 -7.97 10.63
C LEU A 273 4.44 -7.80 9.39
N TYR A 274 3.57 -8.77 9.11
CA TYR A 274 2.71 -8.80 7.93
C TYR A 274 1.62 -7.72 7.94
N VAL A 275 1.58 -6.92 6.87
CA VAL A 275 0.56 -5.90 6.62
C VAL A 275 0.02 -6.09 5.20
N SER A 276 -1.21 -6.59 5.10
CA SER A 276 -1.86 -6.92 3.82
C SER A 276 -2.56 -5.72 3.19
N GLY A 277 -2.44 -5.59 1.88
CA GLY A 277 -3.20 -4.66 1.07
C GLY A 277 -2.75 -3.19 1.16
N PRO A 278 -3.43 -2.30 0.42
CA PRO A 278 -3.27 -0.87 0.61
C PRO A 278 -3.83 -0.48 1.97
N GLN A 279 -3.01 0.21 2.77
CA GLN A 279 -3.35 0.65 4.12
C GLN A 279 -3.21 2.16 4.27
N PRO A 280 -4.02 2.81 5.11
CA PRO A 280 -3.84 4.22 5.42
C PRO A 280 -2.52 4.44 6.19
N LEU A 281 -2.02 5.68 6.17
CA LEU A 281 -0.79 6.08 6.84
C LEU A 281 -0.71 5.59 8.29
N GLN A 282 -1.82 5.74 9.04
CA GLN A 282 -1.88 5.43 10.47
C GLN A 282 -1.66 3.95 10.79
N GLU A 283 -2.03 3.04 9.88
CA GLU A 283 -1.81 1.61 10.10
C GLU A 283 -0.32 1.27 9.98
N TYR A 284 0.40 1.87 9.02
CA TYR A 284 1.85 1.70 8.94
C TYR A 284 2.56 2.35 10.11
N GLN A 285 2.19 3.58 10.48
CA GLN A 285 2.76 4.30 11.63
C GLN A 285 2.63 3.44 12.91
N ARG A 286 1.46 2.86 13.17
CA ARG A 286 1.24 1.98 14.33
C ARG A 286 2.31 0.89 14.45
N TRP A 287 2.58 0.17 13.36
CA TRP A 287 3.52 -0.96 13.39
C TRP A 287 4.98 -0.52 13.34
N ILE A 288 5.27 0.61 12.68
CA ILE A 288 6.60 1.24 12.72
C ILE A 288 6.93 1.70 14.14
N ASP A 289 6.03 2.45 14.77
CA ASP A 289 6.19 2.95 16.14
C ASP A 289 6.30 1.80 17.14
N TRP A 290 5.51 0.74 16.96
CA TRP A 290 5.63 -0.48 17.76
C TRP A 290 7.03 -1.11 17.65
N GLU A 291 7.60 -1.20 16.45
CA GLU A 291 8.97 -1.72 16.26
C GLU A 291 10.05 -0.80 16.84
N LEU A 292 9.89 0.52 16.71
CA LEU A 292 10.81 1.50 17.27
C LEU A 292 10.78 1.45 18.81
N ASN A 293 9.59 1.43 19.41
CA ASN A 293 9.40 1.33 20.86
C ASN A 293 9.95 0.01 21.42
N ARG A 294 9.73 -1.11 20.72
CA ARG A 294 10.31 -2.42 21.08
C ARG A 294 11.84 -2.40 21.13
N GLN A 295 12.47 -1.51 20.36
CA GLN A 295 13.92 -1.29 20.33
C GLN A 295 14.40 -0.15 21.25
N GLY A 296 13.49 0.47 22.03
CA GLY A 296 13.81 1.59 22.92
C GLY A 296 14.01 2.93 22.22
N ILE A 297 13.63 3.04 20.95
CA ILE A 297 13.76 4.25 20.14
C ILE A 297 12.45 5.03 20.21
N ARG A 298 12.41 6.11 20.99
CA ARG A 298 11.23 6.98 21.12
C ARG A 298 11.30 8.13 20.11
N GLN A 299 10.26 8.33 19.31
CA GLN A 299 10.12 9.52 18.46
C GLN A 299 9.72 10.73 19.31
N ALA A 300 10.42 11.85 19.17
CA ALA A 300 9.99 13.12 19.72
C ALA A 300 8.94 13.73 18.78
N GLY A 301 7.65 13.54 19.10
CA GLY A 301 6.55 14.21 18.41
C GLY A 301 5.68 13.30 17.53
N ASN A 302 4.86 12.44 18.17
CA ASN A 302 3.54 12.06 17.65
C ASN A 302 2.74 11.32 18.75
N LEU A 303 2.50 12.02 19.85
CA LEU A 303 1.57 11.57 20.90
C LEU A 303 0.21 12.23 20.68
N ASN A 304 -0.45 11.90 19.58
CA ASN A 304 -1.92 11.99 19.50
C ASN A 304 -2.58 10.60 19.39
N ASN A 305 -1.80 9.53 19.52
CA ASN A 305 -2.32 8.19 19.81
C ASN A 305 -2.11 7.89 21.30
N THR A 306 -2.93 8.50 22.14
CA THR A 306 -3.17 7.94 23.47
C THR A 306 -3.94 6.62 23.29
N GLU A 307 -3.57 5.62 24.09
CA GLU A 307 -4.10 4.25 24.13
C GLU A 307 -3.69 3.30 23.00
N LEU A 308 -2.62 2.53 23.24
CA LEU A 308 -2.63 1.06 23.27
C LEU A 308 -1.20 0.55 23.60
N GLU A 309 -0.73 0.86 24.81
CA GLU A 309 0.31 0.02 25.42
C GLU A 309 -0.38 -1.00 26.35
N PRO A 310 0.00 -2.29 26.30
CA PRO A 310 -0.36 -3.21 27.37
C PRO A 310 0.46 -2.83 28.61
N LYS A 311 -0.14 -2.07 29.54
CA LYS A 311 0.47 -1.81 30.84
C LYS A 311 0.60 -3.10 31.62
N SER A 312 1.82 -3.58 31.77
CA SER A 312 2.21 -4.50 32.84
C SER A 312 1.97 -3.82 34.19
N SER A 313 1.23 -4.48 35.07
CA SER A 313 1.05 -4.08 36.46
C SER A 313 2.38 -3.99 37.19
N ASP A 314 2.72 -2.82 37.72
CA ASP A 314 3.21 -2.63 39.09
C ASP A 314 3.27 -1.12 39.42
N ALA A 315 3.19 -0.82 40.71
CA ALA A 315 2.54 0.35 41.29
C ALA A 315 3.37 1.65 41.43
N ALA A 316 2.59 2.73 41.57
CA ALA A 316 2.69 3.83 42.55
C ALA A 316 3.43 5.16 42.21
N ASP A 317 2.60 6.20 42.37
CA ASP A 317 2.82 7.55 42.92
C ASP A 317 3.46 8.68 42.10
N GLY A 318 2.72 9.80 42.04
CA GLY A 318 3.27 11.15 41.88
C GLY A 318 2.43 12.10 41.03
N GLU A 319 1.59 12.90 41.67
CA GLU A 319 0.84 14.05 41.12
C GLU A 319 1.76 15.13 40.52
N GLU A 320 1.35 15.77 39.42
CA GLU A 320 1.43 17.24 39.32
C GLU A 320 0.48 17.82 38.24
N SER A 321 -0.16 18.91 38.63
CA SER A 321 -1.18 19.69 37.94
C SER A 321 -0.62 20.68 36.92
N ALA A 322 -1.34 20.95 35.82
CA ALA A 322 -1.42 22.29 35.23
C ALA A 322 -2.62 22.44 34.27
N GLN A 323 -3.17 23.65 34.28
CA GLN A 323 -4.44 24.12 33.72
C GLN A 323 -4.52 24.15 32.18
N GLN A 324 -5.62 23.58 31.68
CA GLN A 324 -6.62 24.10 30.73
C GLN A 324 -6.32 25.39 29.94
N ASP A 325 -6.42 25.30 28.61
CA ASP A 325 -6.91 26.38 27.74
C ASP A 325 -7.84 25.79 26.68
N ASP A 326 -9.08 26.28 26.67
CA ASP A 326 -10.19 25.89 25.81
C ASP A 326 -10.06 26.50 24.40
N GLN A 327 -10.15 25.69 23.35
CA GLN A 327 -10.72 26.10 22.06
C GLN A 327 -11.51 24.95 21.41
N PRO A 328 -12.67 25.24 20.75
CA PRO A 328 -13.56 24.21 20.24
C PRO A 328 -12.98 23.56 18.97
N LEU A 329 -12.94 22.24 18.95
CA LEU A 329 -12.68 21.45 17.74
C LEU A 329 -13.97 21.40 16.91
N GLU A 330 -13.94 22.00 15.73
CA GLU A 330 -14.99 21.86 14.73
C GLU A 330 -15.02 20.42 14.19
N ASP A 331 -16.24 19.87 14.14
CA ASP A 331 -16.58 18.56 13.62
C ASP A 331 -16.10 18.39 12.16
N SER A 332 -15.38 17.30 11.89
CA SER A 332 -15.33 16.74 10.54
C SER A 332 -15.93 15.35 10.57
N ASP A 333 -17.20 15.29 10.17
CA ASP A 333 -17.92 14.08 9.81
C ASP A 333 -17.11 13.33 8.73
N SER A 334 -16.49 12.22 9.12
CA SER A 334 -15.91 11.25 8.18
C SER A 334 -17.00 10.29 7.71
N GLU A 335 -17.91 10.81 6.88
CA GLU A 335 -18.65 9.96 5.96
C GLU A 335 -17.65 9.33 4.99
N LEU A 336 -17.54 8.00 5.03
CA LEU A 336 -16.85 7.21 4.01
C LEU A 336 -17.57 7.43 2.67
N PRO A 337 -16.92 7.98 1.62
CA PRO A 337 -17.58 8.07 0.33
C PRO A 337 -17.65 6.69 -0.31
N ASP A 338 -18.88 6.37 -0.68
CA ASP A 338 -19.32 5.33 -1.58
C ASP A 338 -18.32 5.01 -2.70
N ALA A 339 -18.09 3.72 -2.91
CA ALA A 339 -17.30 3.15 -3.99
C ALA A 339 -18.07 3.28 -5.32
N SER A 340 -18.28 4.51 -5.76
CA SER A 340 -18.66 4.80 -7.14
C SER A 340 -17.40 5.01 -7.97
N MET A 341 -17.32 4.26 -9.06
CA MET A 341 -16.30 4.36 -10.10
C MET A 341 -16.46 5.70 -10.85
N ASP A 342 -15.99 6.80 -10.27
CA ASP A 342 -15.61 7.99 -11.02
C ASP A 342 -14.64 8.85 -10.18
N GLY A 343 -13.54 9.30 -10.77
CA GLY A 343 -12.51 10.07 -10.07
C GLY A 343 -11.16 9.35 -10.00
N ARG A 344 -10.35 9.53 -11.05
CA ARG A 344 -8.91 9.28 -11.01
C ARG A 344 -8.31 10.15 -9.89
N ARG A 345 -8.05 9.58 -8.71
CA ARG A 345 -7.32 10.31 -7.66
C ARG A 345 -5.90 10.57 -8.15
N LEU A 346 -5.68 11.81 -8.58
CA LEU A 346 -4.39 12.42 -8.80
C LEU A 346 -3.63 12.42 -7.45
N MET A 347 -2.30 12.38 -7.51
CA MET A 347 -1.41 12.46 -6.32
C MET A 347 -1.89 13.58 -5.39
N ALA A 348 -1.84 13.47 -4.06
CA ALA A 348 -2.12 14.63 -3.21
C ALA A 348 -1.08 15.72 -3.41
N ALA A 349 -1.47 16.98 -3.18
CA ALA A 349 -0.57 18.11 -3.34
C ALA A 349 0.52 18.06 -2.27
N SER A 350 1.78 18.20 -2.68
CA SER A 350 2.94 18.28 -1.80
C SER A 350 3.03 19.61 -1.03
N GLY A 351 2.16 20.57 -1.34
CA GLY A 351 2.05 21.85 -0.65
C GLY A 351 1.13 22.83 -1.39
N THR A 352 0.80 23.93 -0.70
CA THR A 352 0.05 25.05 -1.26
C THR A 352 0.95 26.26 -1.42
N ILE A 353 0.92 26.87 -2.59
CA ILE A 353 1.59 28.12 -2.94
C ILE A 353 0.54 29.22 -2.84
N GLU A 354 0.69 30.10 -1.86
CA GLU A 354 -0.19 31.25 -1.70
C GLU A 354 0.36 32.46 -2.48
N ILE A 355 -0.43 33.02 -3.38
CA ILE A 355 -0.08 34.22 -4.16
C ILE A 355 -1.15 35.29 -3.98
N SER A 356 -0.76 36.57 -4.02
CA SER A 356 -1.73 37.65 -3.91
C SER A 356 -2.40 37.93 -5.26
N ARG A 357 -3.68 38.30 -5.21
CA ARG A 357 -4.43 38.71 -6.41
C ARG A 357 -3.74 39.83 -7.19
N ASP A 358 -3.27 40.87 -6.48
CA ASP A 358 -2.61 42.03 -7.11
C ASP A 358 -1.31 41.64 -7.81
N TRP A 359 -0.54 40.71 -7.23
CA TRP A 359 0.66 40.19 -7.88
C TRP A 359 0.31 39.41 -9.14
N LEU A 360 -0.69 38.52 -9.07
CA LEU A 360 -1.10 37.70 -10.21
C LEU A 360 -1.59 38.56 -11.39
N LEU A 361 -2.35 39.63 -11.11
CA LEU A 361 -2.78 40.61 -12.11
C LEU A 361 -1.59 41.20 -12.89
N VAL A 362 -0.53 41.62 -12.18
CA VAL A 362 0.68 42.18 -12.80
C VAL A 362 1.43 41.14 -13.65
N GLN A 363 1.44 39.87 -13.24
CA GLN A 363 2.08 38.81 -14.01
C GLN A 363 1.29 38.47 -15.28
N LEU A 364 -0.04 38.48 -15.23
CA LEU A 364 -0.90 38.20 -16.39
C LEU A 364 -0.78 39.28 -17.48
N GLU A 365 -0.43 40.53 -17.13
CA GLU A 365 -0.08 41.56 -18.13
C GLU A 365 1.15 41.16 -18.98
N GLN A 366 2.03 40.31 -18.44
CA GLN A 366 3.24 39.81 -19.11
C GLN A 366 3.05 38.41 -19.72
N GLN A 367 1.81 37.93 -19.84
CA GLN A 367 1.50 36.57 -20.30
C GLN A 367 2.21 36.22 -21.61
N GLU A 368 2.22 37.12 -22.61
CA GLU A 368 2.86 36.83 -23.91
C GLU A 368 4.36 36.53 -23.75
N GLN A 369 5.05 37.29 -22.89
CA GLN A 369 6.47 37.07 -22.60
C GLN A 369 6.69 35.77 -21.84
N LEU A 370 5.87 35.48 -20.84
CA LEU A 370 5.97 34.24 -20.04
C LEU A 370 5.66 33.00 -20.89
N ALA A 371 4.68 33.08 -21.78
CA ALA A 371 4.30 32.01 -22.69
C ALA A 371 5.44 31.59 -23.64
N THR A 372 6.36 32.51 -23.97
CA THR A 372 7.54 32.18 -24.80
C THR A 372 8.49 31.16 -24.17
N ARG A 373 8.34 30.86 -22.87
CA ARG A 373 9.16 29.90 -22.13
C ARG A 373 8.66 28.46 -22.22
N PHE A 374 7.48 28.24 -22.80
CA PHE A 374 6.89 26.92 -22.97
C PHE A 374 7.30 26.37 -24.35
N HIS A 375 8.04 25.27 -24.34
CA HIS A 375 8.52 24.59 -25.53
C HIS A 375 7.94 23.18 -25.61
N SER A 376 7.67 22.66 -26.81
CA SER A 376 7.19 21.27 -26.94
C SER A 376 8.22 20.29 -26.37
N ALA A 377 7.80 19.48 -25.41
CA ALA A 377 8.56 18.37 -24.87
C ALA A 377 8.48 17.14 -25.80
N GLU A 378 9.30 16.13 -25.57
CA GLU A 378 9.18 14.85 -26.29
C GLU A 378 7.95 14.02 -25.87
N HIS A 379 7.33 14.36 -24.74
CA HIS A 379 6.23 13.60 -24.15
C HIS A 379 4.95 13.87 -24.91
N GLU A 380 4.20 12.82 -25.28
CA GLU A 380 2.89 12.98 -25.90
C GLU A 380 1.76 12.47 -25.00
N VAL A 381 0.66 13.22 -25.02
CA VAL A 381 -0.62 12.85 -24.44
C VAL A 381 -1.71 13.20 -25.45
N GLU A 382 -2.61 12.25 -25.72
CA GLU A 382 -3.72 12.43 -26.67
C GLU A 382 -3.27 12.90 -28.09
N GLY A 383 -2.03 12.55 -28.48
CA GLY A 383 -1.45 12.94 -29.77
C GLY A 383 -0.85 14.35 -29.82
N PHE A 384 -0.74 15.03 -28.68
CA PHE A 384 -0.09 16.33 -28.57
C PHE A 384 1.11 16.27 -27.63
N ARG A 385 2.16 17.03 -27.95
CA ARG A 385 3.32 17.12 -27.08
C ARG A 385 3.05 17.98 -25.85
N LEU A 386 3.36 17.47 -24.66
CA LEU A 386 3.37 18.24 -23.41
C LEU A 386 4.36 19.40 -23.51
N MET A 387 4.27 20.36 -22.59
CA MET A 387 5.16 21.54 -22.62
C MET A 387 6.28 21.42 -21.57
N ARG A 388 7.49 21.77 -21.96
CA ARG A 388 8.68 21.90 -21.12
C ARG A 388 9.05 23.37 -20.93
N LEU A 389 9.50 23.74 -19.74
CA LEU A 389 10.02 25.07 -19.45
C LEU A 389 11.50 25.22 -19.81
N GLU A 390 11.86 26.33 -20.44
CA GLU A 390 13.26 26.68 -20.72
C GLU A 390 13.55 28.13 -20.33
N SER A 391 14.75 28.39 -19.77
CA SER A 391 15.20 29.74 -19.41
C SER A 391 14.22 30.48 -18.49
N VAL A 392 13.69 29.79 -17.47
CA VAL A 392 12.74 30.32 -16.47
C VAL A 392 13.39 30.62 -15.13
N SER A 393 14.62 30.15 -14.91
CA SER A 393 15.33 30.23 -13.62
C SER A 393 15.49 31.65 -13.05
N ASP A 394 15.49 32.70 -13.88
CA ASP A 394 15.60 34.10 -13.45
C ASP A 394 14.27 34.87 -13.50
N MET A 395 13.15 34.18 -13.75
CA MET A 395 11.83 34.79 -13.93
C MET A 395 10.97 34.59 -12.68
N GLU A 396 10.61 35.70 -12.03
CA GLU A 396 9.88 35.73 -10.75
C GLU A 396 8.60 34.87 -10.79
N PHE A 397 7.82 34.96 -11.86
CA PHE A 397 6.57 34.17 -12.02
C PHE A 397 6.79 32.67 -11.80
N PHE A 398 7.78 32.08 -12.47
CA PHE A 398 8.04 30.64 -12.38
C PHE A 398 8.66 30.26 -11.04
N GLN A 399 9.52 31.12 -10.48
CA GLN A 399 10.09 30.91 -9.14
C GLN A 399 9.00 30.88 -8.06
N VAL A 400 8.04 31.80 -8.11
CA VAL A 400 6.93 31.87 -7.15
C VAL A 400 6.03 30.63 -7.26
N LEU A 401 5.74 30.17 -8.48
CA LEU A 401 5.03 28.91 -8.70
C LEU A 401 5.88 27.66 -8.40
N GLY A 402 7.11 27.84 -7.96
CA GLY A 402 8.03 26.77 -7.63
C GLY A 402 8.46 25.93 -8.83
N LEU A 403 8.36 26.46 -10.05
CA LEU A 403 8.72 25.83 -11.32
C LEU A 403 10.19 26.15 -11.71
N GLN A 404 10.83 25.23 -12.42
CA GLN A 404 12.26 25.26 -12.76
C GLN A 404 12.51 24.95 -14.24
N ASP A 405 13.71 25.26 -14.72
CA ASP A 405 14.17 24.86 -16.04
C ASP A 405 14.08 23.33 -16.20
N ASN A 406 13.57 22.91 -17.36
CA ASN A 406 13.32 21.53 -17.75
C ASN A 406 12.14 20.83 -17.06
N ASP A 407 11.36 21.50 -16.22
CA ASP A 407 10.10 20.93 -15.75
C ASP A 407 9.16 20.69 -16.95
N VAL A 408 8.50 19.53 -16.96
CA VAL A 408 7.51 19.16 -17.99
C VAL A 408 6.12 19.22 -17.37
N LEU A 409 5.28 20.11 -17.87
CA LEU A 409 3.97 20.41 -17.33
C LEU A 409 2.99 19.33 -17.79
N LEU A 410 2.21 18.80 -16.85
CA LEU A 410 1.26 17.72 -17.09
C LEU A 410 -0.16 18.28 -17.15
N ARG A 411 -0.65 18.81 -16.03
CA ARG A 411 -2.04 19.21 -15.86
C ARG A 411 -2.17 20.49 -15.06
N VAL A 412 -3.22 21.24 -15.39
CA VAL A 412 -3.72 22.35 -14.57
C VAL A 412 -5.19 22.08 -14.28
N GLY A 413 -5.55 21.96 -13.01
CA GLY A 413 -6.82 21.39 -12.61
C GLY A 413 -6.98 19.97 -13.18
N ASP A 414 -8.07 19.76 -13.91
CA ASP A 414 -8.37 18.47 -14.55
C ASP A 414 -7.93 18.39 -16.03
N GLU A 415 -7.37 19.47 -16.58
CA GLU A 415 -7.03 19.59 -18.00
C GLU A 415 -5.56 19.35 -18.28
N TRP A 416 -5.26 18.73 -19.42
CA TRP A 416 -3.88 18.53 -19.89
C TRP A 416 -3.29 19.84 -20.42
N LEU A 417 -2.00 20.06 -20.14
CA LEU A 417 -1.23 21.17 -20.67
C LEU A 417 -0.25 20.66 -21.75
N HIS A 418 -0.51 21.02 -23.01
CA HIS A 418 0.24 20.56 -24.18
C HIS A 418 0.29 21.62 -25.29
N GLU A 419 0.97 21.35 -26.40
CA GLU A 419 1.20 22.33 -27.48
C GLU A 419 -0.07 22.79 -28.21
N GLY A 420 -1.20 22.10 -27.99
CA GLY A 420 -2.52 22.44 -28.52
C GLY A 420 -3.43 23.15 -27.52
N GLN A 421 -3.11 23.12 -26.22
CA GLN A 421 -3.93 23.68 -25.15
C GLN A 421 -3.06 24.03 -23.94
N ASN A 422 -3.14 25.27 -23.47
CA ASN A 422 -2.47 25.70 -22.25
C ASN A 422 -3.48 26.28 -21.24
N PRO A 423 -4.11 25.42 -20.40
CA PRO A 423 -5.16 25.83 -19.47
C PRO A 423 -4.63 26.66 -18.29
N LEU A 424 -3.30 26.81 -18.15
CA LEU A 424 -2.69 27.57 -17.06
C LEU A 424 -3.18 29.02 -17.03
N TRP A 425 -3.22 29.67 -18.18
CA TRP A 425 -3.54 31.10 -18.26
C TRP A 425 -5.00 31.36 -17.93
N ASP A 426 -5.91 30.58 -18.50
CA ASP A 426 -7.34 30.71 -18.24
C ASP A 426 -7.66 30.39 -16.78
N SER A 427 -7.01 29.36 -16.20
CA SER A 427 -7.16 29.01 -14.79
C SER A 427 -6.69 30.13 -13.87
N LEU A 428 -5.50 30.69 -14.11
CA LEU A 428 -4.96 31.79 -13.32
C LEU A 428 -5.78 33.08 -13.48
N SER A 429 -6.25 33.38 -14.69
CA SER A 429 -7.13 34.53 -14.93
C SER A 429 -8.46 34.37 -14.19
N HIS A 430 -9.02 33.17 -14.15
CA HIS A 430 -10.26 32.91 -13.41
C HIS A 430 -10.06 33.13 -11.91
N LEU A 431 -8.92 32.73 -11.33
CA LEU A 431 -8.61 32.96 -9.92
C LEU A 431 -8.45 34.44 -9.53
N VAL A 432 -8.22 35.33 -10.50
CA VAL A 432 -8.24 36.77 -10.28
C VAL A 432 -9.68 37.28 -10.11
N ASP A 433 -10.64 36.71 -10.83
CA ASP A 433 -12.05 37.13 -10.77
C ASP A 433 -12.78 36.46 -9.60
N GLU A 434 -12.50 35.17 -9.37
CA GLU A 434 -13.06 34.34 -8.31
C GLU A 434 -11.93 33.68 -7.51
N PRO A 435 -11.53 34.26 -6.36
CA PRO A 435 -10.45 33.73 -5.53
C PRO A 435 -10.72 32.27 -5.11
N GLY A 436 -9.69 31.44 -5.20
CA GLY A 436 -9.78 30.01 -4.99
C GLY A 436 -8.41 29.35 -5.17
N SER A 437 -8.41 28.08 -5.57
CA SER A 437 -7.16 27.35 -5.83
C SER A 437 -7.23 26.55 -7.12
N VAL A 438 -6.07 26.31 -7.72
CA VAL A 438 -5.90 25.43 -8.88
C VAL A 438 -4.78 24.42 -8.64
N SER A 439 -5.00 23.17 -9.06
CA SER A 439 -3.99 22.12 -9.05
C SER A 439 -2.99 22.32 -10.17
N LEU A 440 -1.70 22.16 -9.89
CA LEU A 440 -0.63 22.19 -10.89
C LEU A 440 0.24 20.94 -10.75
N MET A 441 0.29 20.14 -11.82
CA MET A 441 1.10 18.93 -11.89
C MET A 441 2.17 19.02 -12.96
N TYR A 442 3.38 18.59 -12.62
CA TYR A 442 4.53 18.62 -13.52
C TYR A 442 5.56 17.53 -13.17
N PHE A 443 6.43 17.19 -14.10
CA PHE A 443 7.62 16.37 -13.84
C PHE A 443 8.83 17.26 -13.59
N ARG A 444 9.53 17.03 -12.49
CA ARG A 444 10.87 17.58 -12.23
C ARG A 444 11.88 16.45 -12.22
N ASN A 445 12.85 16.50 -13.14
CA ASN A 445 13.87 15.44 -13.27
C ASN A 445 13.26 14.03 -13.32
N GLY A 446 12.12 13.89 -14.01
CA GLY A 446 11.39 12.62 -14.14
C GLY A 446 10.54 12.23 -12.93
N LEU A 447 10.49 13.02 -11.85
CA LEU A 447 9.63 12.77 -10.68
C LEU A 447 8.37 13.64 -10.75
N PRO A 448 7.17 13.06 -10.59
CA PRO A 448 5.93 13.84 -10.58
C PRO A 448 5.89 14.73 -9.34
N GLN A 449 5.46 15.96 -9.52
CA GLN A 449 5.21 16.95 -8.50
C GLN A 449 3.77 17.43 -8.63
N HIS A 450 3.14 17.74 -7.51
CA HIS A 450 1.79 18.29 -7.49
C HIS A 450 1.73 19.38 -6.43
N VAL A 451 1.36 20.59 -6.82
CA VAL A 451 1.17 21.72 -5.90
C VAL A 451 -0.20 22.33 -6.12
N MET A 452 -0.79 22.88 -5.05
CA MET A 452 -1.94 23.76 -5.16
C MET A 452 -1.46 25.20 -5.26
N VAL A 453 -2.03 25.98 -6.16
CA VAL A 453 -1.81 27.43 -6.23
C VAL A 453 -3.08 28.10 -5.74
N GLU A 454 -3.01 28.82 -4.62
CA GLU A 454 -4.13 29.51 -3.99
C GLU A 454 -3.96 31.03 -4.13
N VAL A 455 -5.01 31.72 -4.59
CA VAL A 455 -5.03 33.18 -4.73
C VAL A 455 -5.82 33.78 -3.57
N ARG A 456 -5.19 34.69 -2.81
CA ARG A 456 -5.80 35.42 -1.69
C ARG A 456 -5.87 36.92 -1.89
#